data_AF-M2NZH0-F1
#
_entry.id   AF-M2NZH0-F1
#
_cell.length_a   1.000
_cell.length_b   1.000
_cell.length_c   1.000
_cell.angle_alpha   90.00
_cell.angle_beta   90.00
_cell.angle_gamma   90.00
#
_symmetry.space_group_name_H-M   'P 1'
#
loop_
_entity.id
_entity.type
_entity.pdbx_description
1 polymer ?
#
loop_
_entity_poly.entity_id
_entity_poly.type
_entity_poly.pdbx_seq_one_letter_code
_entity_poly.pdbx_strand_id
1 'polypeptide(L)'
;MLTKEQYLGAVAERIQRSGGRLNTVQIGPSAAVVGLFTESVMMSTMNYCVVAAAIPEVTAPALYDFTGLATQHARANVMGTVGWTAASVVIAGLIGDRVYPDAAQAASAKSGNQFGGETRMVAVDVSAAQMYAFVGGKLWGAAVQGSVNAKLTFCFPQPAEVYQQVQWQQSQGQQPPMPPGPPQGHQPPPPPGWQPQYPVGPPPAQGPPPGQHPPHYPPPAPGYPPHQRPPGY
;
A
#
# COMPACT_ATOMS: atom_id res chain seq x y z
N MET A 1 8.62 -18.91 9.52
CA MET A 1 9.49 -17.74 9.24
C MET A 1 8.83 -16.89 8.16
N LEU A 2 9.04 -15.57 8.21
CA LEU A 2 8.50 -14.66 7.19
C LEU A 2 9.33 -14.78 5.90
N THR A 3 8.69 -14.92 4.75
CA THR A 3 9.39 -14.87 3.45
C THR A 3 9.40 -13.45 2.88
N LYS A 4 10.37 -13.16 2.00
CA LYS A 4 10.43 -11.87 1.28
C LYS A 4 9.20 -11.61 0.42
N GLU A 5 8.57 -12.65 -0.14
CA GLU A 5 7.32 -12.53 -0.92
C GLU A 5 6.14 -12.21 -0.02
N GLN A 6 6.06 -12.81 1.18
CA GLN A 6 5.04 -12.46 2.17
C GLN A 6 5.20 -11.00 2.62
N TYR A 7 6.44 -10.55 2.84
CA TYR A 7 6.72 -9.16 3.16
C TYR A 7 6.37 -8.22 2.00
N LEU A 8 6.74 -8.56 0.76
CA LEU A 8 6.39 -7.79 -0.43
C LEU A 8 4.86 -7.69 -0.62
N GLY A 9 4.13 -8.77 -0.33
CA GLY A 9 2.66 -8.78 -0.30
C GLY A 9 2.09 -7.81 0.72
N ALA A 10 2.67 -7.74 1.93
CA ALA A 10 2.26 -6.77 2.95
C ALA A 10 2.57 -5.33 2.54
N VAL A 11 3.69 -5.07 1.86
CA VAL A 11 3.99 -3.75 1.27
C VAL A 11 2.93 -3.37 0.24
N ALA A 12 2.58 -4.30 -0.66
CA ALA A 12 1.54 -4.07 -1.67
C ALA A 12 0.17 -3.77 -1.05
N GLU A 13 -0.23 -4.52 -0.02
CA GLU A 13 -1.47 -4.29 0.72
C GLU A 13 -1.48 -2.91 1.38
N ARG A 14 -0.37 -2.49 2.00
CA ARG A 14 -0.22 -1.18 2.63
C ARG A 14 -0.22 -0.05 1.60
N ILE A 15 0.38 -0.23 0.43
CA ILE A 15 0.27 0.72 -0.68
C ILE A 15 -1.20 0.95 -1.05
N GLN A 16 -1.98 -0.12 -1.25
CA GLN A 16 -3.40 -0.01 -1.58
C GLN A 16 -4.21 0.63 -0.44
N ARG A 17 -3.97 0.20 0.81
CA ARG A 17 -4.66 0.72 2.00
C ARG A 17 -4.43 2.21 2.21
N SER A 18 -3.27 2.73 1.79
CA SER A 18 -2.97 4.16 1.84
C SER A 18 -3.43 4.94 0.60
N GLY A 19 -4.29 4.35 -0.24
CA GLY A 19 -4.87 5.00 -1.42
C GLY A 19 -3.96 5.05 -2.65
N GLY A 20 -2.84 4.31 -2.63
CA GLY A 20 -1.90 4.27 -3.73
C GLY A 20 -2.43 3.49 -4.92
N ARG A 21 -2.18 3.99 -6.13
CA ARG A 21 -2.37 3.20 -7.35
C ARG A 21 -1.26 2.17 -7.45
N LEU A 22 -1.60 0.91 -7.16
CA LEU A 22 -0.67 -0.21 -7.20
C LEU A 22 -0.54 -0.74 -8.63
N ASN A 23 0.70 -0.88 -9.09
CA ASN A 23 1.07 -1.57 -10.33
C ASN A 23 2.22 -2.53 -10.05
N THR A 24 2.39 -3.51 -10.94
CA THR A 24 3.62 -4.31 -11.01
C THR A 24 4.37 -3.91 -12.27
N VAL A 25 5.62 -3.50 -12.13
CA VAL A 25 6.47 -3.07 -13.26
C VAL A 25 7.85 -3.67 -13.13
N GLN A 26 8.54 -3.77 -14.26
CA GLN A 26 9.92 -4.22 -14.27
C GLN A 26 10.86 -3.07 -13.92
N ILE A 27 11.67 -3.22 -12.88
CA ILE A 27 12.72 -2.27 -12.47
C ILE A 27 14.05 -3.04 -12.49
N GLY A 28 14.82 -2.85 -13.57
CA GLY A 28 16.01 -3.66 -13.83
C GLY A 28 15.64 -5.14 -13.95
N PRO A 29 16.33 -6.06 -13.26
CA PRO A 29 16.01 -7.49 -13.30
C PRO A 29 14.81 -7.88 -12.43
N SER A 30 14.29 -6.99 -11.59
CA SER A 30 13.27 -7.32 -10.60
C SER A 30 11.87 -6.89 -11.02
N ALA A 31 10.90 -7.79 -10.87
CA ALA A 31 9.49 -7.42 -10.86
C ALA A 31 9.18 -6.69 -9.55
N ALA A 32 8.86 -5.40 -9.66
CA ALA A 32 8.65 -4.52 -8.52
C ALA A 32 7.17 -4.14 -8.39
N VAL A 33 6.68 -4.06 -7.15
CA VAL A 33 5.42 -3.39 -6.85
C VAL A 33 5.68 -1.89 -6.78
N VAL A 34 4.82 -1.11 -7.43
CA VAL A 34 4.90 0.35 -7.50
C VAL A 34 3.59 0.96 -7.07
N GLY A 35 3.65 1.81 -6.04
CA GLY A 35 2.55 2.61 -5.55
C GLY A 35 2.75 4.08 -5.88
N LEU A 36 1.78 4.66 -6.59
CA LEU A 36 1.76 6.10 -6.87
C LEU A 36 0.71 6.80 -6.00
N PHE A 37 1.10 7.90 -5.37
CA PHE A 37 0.26 8.67 -4.46
C PHE A 37 0.33 10.15 -4.79
N THR A 38 -0.77 10.86 -4.58
CA THR A 38 -0.83 12.32 -4.54
C THR A 38 -1.53 12.72 -3.25
N GLU A 39 -0.84 13.46 -2.40
CA GLU A 39 -1.31 13.86 -1.07
C GLU A 39 -1.15 15.38 -0.89
N SER A 40 -1.98 15.96 -0.01
CA SER A 40 -1.83 17.36 0.41
C SER A 40 -1.18 17.40 1.79
N VAL A 41 -0.02 18.02 1.88
CA VAL A 41 0.71 18.24 3.13
C VAL A 41 0.88 19.74 3.33
N MET A 42 0.26 20.30 4.36
CA MET A 42 0.32 21.75 4.66
C MET A 42 -0.01 22.62 3.44
N MET A 43 -1.11 22.31 2.74
CA MET A 43 -1.56 22.98 1.51
C MET A 43 -0.63 22.82 0.29
N SER A 44 0.44 22.04 0.40
CA SER A 44 1.33 21.70 -0.71
C SER A 44 1.00 20.31 -1.25
N THR A 45 1.02 20.15 -2.58
CA THR A 45 0.87 18.83 -3.19
C THR A 45 2.19 18.06 -3.10
N MET A 46 2.13 16.84 -2.56
CA MET A 46 3.23 15.89 -2.50
C MET A 46 2.87 14.65 -3.31
N ASN A 47 3.78 14.24 -4.19
CA ASN A 47 3.66 12.97 -4.88
C ASN A 47 4.65 11.95 -4.32
N TYR A 48 4.16 10.75 -4.04
CA TYR A 48 5.00 9.65 -3.61
C TYR A 48 5.02 8.57 -4.69
N CYS A 49 6.22 8.02 -4.91
CA CYS A 49 6.42 6.79 -5.65
C CYS A 49 7.09 5.79 -4.71
N VAL A 50 6.34 4.81 -4.23
CA VAL A 50 6.85 3.71 -3.43
C VAL A 50 7.14 2.55 -4.36
N VAL A 51 8.37 2.06 -4.38
CA VAL A 51 8.82 0.96 -5.24
C VAL A 51 9.45 -0.10 -4.37
N ALA A 52 8.99 -1.35 -4.46
CA ALA A 52 9.56 -2.45 -3.70
C ALA A 52 9.75 -3.70 -4.55
N ALA A 53 10.84 -4.42 -4.34
CA ALA A 53 11.08 -5.72 -4.97
C ALA A 53 11.71 -6.71 -3.99
N ALA A 54 11.41 -7.99 -4.20
CA ALA A 54 12.02 -9.09 -3.48
C ALA A 54 13.22 -9.64 -4.26
N ILE A 55 14.36 -9.80 -3.58
CA ILE A 55 15.57 -10.42 -4.13
C ILE A 55 16.19 -11.37 -3.09
N PRO A 56 17.06 -12.33 -3.45
CA PRO A 56 17.69 -13.21 -2.47
C PRO A 56 18.52 -12.47 -1.42
N GLU A 57 19.43 -11.59 -1.87
CA GLU A 57 20.37 -10.89 -1.01
C GLU A 57 20.48 -9.42 -1.41
N VAL A 58 20.51 -8.54 -0.43
CA VAL A 58 20.60 -7.09 -0.64
C VAL A 58 22.03 -6.63 -0.38
N THR A 59 22.74 -6.30 -1.46
CA THR A 59 24.07 -5.68 -1.44
C THR A 59 23.98 -4.18 -1.69
N ALA A 60 25.00 -3.39 -1.33
CA ALA A 60 24.98 -1.96 -1.58
C ALA A 60 24.85 -1.62 -3.08
N PRO A 61 25.62 -2.25 -4.01
CA PRO A 61 25.47 -1.99 -5.44
C PRO A 61 24.04 -2.26 -5.94
N ALA A 62 23.44 -3.40 -5.57
CA ALA A 62 22.07 -3.73 -5.96
C ALA A 62 21.07 -2.68 -5.45
N LEU A 63 21.25 -2.20 -4.21
CA LEU A 63 20.40 -1.18 -3.63
C LEU A 63 20.55 0.18 -4.33
N TYR A 64 21.77 0.61 -4.65
CA TYR A 64 22.02 1.84 -5.41
C TYR A 64 21.42 1.77 -6.81
N ASP A 65 21.67 0.67 -7.53
CA ASP A 65 21.18 0.48 -8.91
C ASP A 65 19.65 0.45 -8.95
N PHE A 66 19.03 -0.35 -8.09
CA PHE A 66 17.57 -0.42 -7.98
C PHE A 66 16.97 0.94 -7.65
N THR A 67 17.57 1.68 -6.72
CA THR A 67 17.11 3.02 -6.33
C THR A 67 17.24 4.02 -7.47
N GLY A 68 18.33 3.95 -8.24
CA GLY A 68 18.52 4.77 -9.44
C GLY A 68 17.44 4.51 -10.48
N LEU A 69 17.17 3.24 -10.77
CA LEU A 69 16.13 2.82 -11.74
C LEU A 69 14.72 3.16 -11.25
N ALA A 70 14.41 2.95 -9.97
CA ALA A 70 13.14 3.36 -9.36
C ALA A 70 12.94 4.88 -9.45
N THR A 71 14.00 5.67 -9.24
CA THR A 71 13.96 7.13 -9.38
C THR A 71 13.72 7.55 -10.82
N GLN A 72 14.36 6.90 -11.79
CA GLN A 72 14.10 7.14 -13.22
C GLN A 72 12.66 6.81 -13.60
N HIS A 73 12.14 5.67 -13.13
CA HIS A 73 10.74 5.28 -13.34
C HIS A 73 9.77 6.31 -12.74
N ALA A 74 10.02 6.75 -11.50
CA ALA A 74 9.22 7.78 -10.85
C ALA A 74 9.27 9.11 -11.61
N ARG A 75 10.42 9.51 -12.14
CA ARG A 75 10.53 10.74 -12.95
C ARG A 75 9.66 10.69 -14.20
N ALA A 76 9.67 9.56 -14.90
CA ALA A 76 8.88 9.36 -16.11
C ALA A 76 7.35 9.33 -15.86
N ASN A 77 6.91 8.84 -14.69
CA ASN A 77 5.50 8.56 -14.42
C ASN A 77 4.85 9.50 -13.38
N VAL A 78 5.66 10.24 -12.62
CA VAL A 78 5.20 11.13 -11.55
C VAL A 78 5.72 12.55 -11.81
N MET A 79 7.03 12.74 -12.00
CA MET A 79 7.62 14.08 -12.09
C MET A 79 7.37 14.77 -13.45
N GLY A 80 7.15 14.02 -14.53
CA GLY A 80 6.81 14.57 -15.85
C GLY A 80 5.40 15.16 -15.96
N THR A 81 4.53 14.90 -14.97
CA THR A 81 3.12 15.34 -14.95
C THR A 81 2.82 16.47 -13.98
N VAL A 82 3.77 16.86 -13.12
CA VAL A 82 3.56 17.93 -12.13
C VAL A 82 4.23 19.23 -12.56
N GLY A 83 3.49 20.33 -12.43
CA GLY A 83 4.05 21.67 -12.48
C GLY A 83 5.15 21.83 -11.41
N TRP A 84 6.02 22.82 -11.60
CA TRP A 84 7.21 23.14 -10.79
C TRP A 84 6.96 23.22 -9.25
N THR A 85 5.70 23.19 -8.80
CA THR A 85 5.26 23.46 -7.43
C THR A 85 5.05 22.21 -6.56
N ALA A 86 5.10 20.98 -7.09
CA ALA A 86 4.87 19.77 -6.28
C ALA A 86 6.18 19.06 -5.87
N ALA A 87 6.31 18.76 -4.58
CA ALA A 87 7.42 17.94 -4.08
C ALA A 87 7.21 16.48 -4.50
N SER A 88 8.26 15.83 -5.02
CA SER A 88 8.22 14.42 -5.40
C SER A 88 9.16 13.60 -4.52
N VAL A 89 8.64 12.50 -3.98
CA VAL A 89 9.37 11.61 -3.06
C VAL A 89 9.35 10.19 -3.61
N VAL A 90 10.52 9.59 -3.76
CA VAL A 90 10.68 8.19 -4.16
C VAL A 90 11.15 7.41 -2.95
N ILE A 91 10.47 6.31 -2.62
CA ILE A 91 10.88 5.38 -1.56
C ILE A 91 11.13 4.04 -2.24
N ALA A 92 12.40 3.67 -2.40
CA ALA A 92 12.84 2.48 -3.11
C ALA A 92 13.34 1.43 -2.12
N GLY A 93 12.69 0.27 -2.07
CA GLY A 93 12.98 -0.80 -1.13
C GLY A 93 13.37 -2.12 -1.78
N LEU A 94 14.43 -2.73 -1.29
CA LEU A 94 14.77 -4.13 -1.58
C LEU A 94 14.52 -4.99 -0.34
N ILE A 95 13.82 -6.09 -0.53
CA ILE A 95 13.48 -7.06 0.51
C ILE A 95 14.23 -8.34 0.20
N GLY A 96 15.06 -8.80 1.12
CA GLY A 96 15.79 -10.05 0.94
C GLY A 96 15.88 -10.89 2.18
N ASP A 97 16.37 -12.11 1.98
CA ASP A 97 16.64 -13.05 3.05
C ASP A 97 17.86 -12.62 3.86
N ARG A 98 18.72 -11.77 3.27
CA ARG A 98 19.89 -11.19 3.91
C ARG A 98 20.16 -9.77 3.42
N VAL A 99 20.49 -8.86 4.31
CA VAL A 99 21.03 -7.53 3.98
C VAL A 99 22.49 -7.45 4.43
N TYR A 100 23.37 -7.09 3.50
CA TYR A 100 24.79 -6.91 3.83
C TYR A 100 25.02 -5.59 4.60
N PRO A 101 26.05 -5.52 5.48
CA PRO A 101 26.27 -4.35 6.32
C PRO A 101 26.44 -3.03 5.55
N ASP A 102 27.07 -3.07 4.38
CA ASP A 102 27.23 -1.92 3.50
C ASP A 102 25.89 -1.43 2.92
N ALA A 103 25.00 -2.34 2.56
CA ALA A 103 23.63 -2.04 2.12
C ALA A 103 22.80 -1.45 3.26
N ALA A 104 22.90 -2.00 4.46
CA ALA A 104 22.23 -1.49 5.66
C ALA A 104 22.70 -0.05 5.99
N GLN A 105 24.01 0.20 5.90
CA GLN A 105 24.58 1.54 6.05
C GLN A 105 24.09 2.50 4.97
N ALA A 106 24.09 2.08 3.69
CA ALA A 106 23.59 2.88 2.58
C ALA A 106 22.10 3.25 2.77
N ALA A 107 21.26 2.28 3.15
CA ALA A 107 19.84 2.52 3.40
C ALA A 107 19.60 3.48 4.58
N SER A 108 20.43 3.39 5.62
CA SER A 108 20.31 4.21 6.84
C SER A 108 20.96 5.59 6.70
N ALA A 109 21.77 5.80 5.66
CA ALA A 109 22.46 7.06 5.43
C ALA A 109 21.45 8.19 5.11
N LYS A 110 21.75 9.39 5.60
CA LYS A 110 20.96 10.58 5.30
C LYS A 110 20.93 10.78 3.78
N SER A 111 19.75 10.67 3.17
CA SER A 111 19.68 10.79 1.72
C SER A 111 20.04 12.20 1.24
N GLY A 112 20.69 12.30 0.08
CA GLY A 112 20.94 13.58 -0.57
C GLY A 112 19.63 14.23 -1.05
N ASN A 113 19.61 15.55 -1.14
CA ASN A 113 18.55 16.25 -1.87
C ASN A 113 18.90 16.21 -3.35
N GLN A 114 17.97 15.80 -4.21
CA GLN A 114 18.10 15.96 -5.65
C GLN A 114 17.21 17.13 -6.09
N PHE A 115 17.60 17.84 -7.14
CA PHE A 115 16.80 18.96 -7.66
C PHE A 115 15.40 18.45 -8.04
N GLY A 116 14.36 19.01 -7.40
CA GLY A 116 12.97 18.63 -7.64
C GLY A 116 12.44 17.40 -6.89
N GLY A 117 13.23 16.73 -6.04
CA GLY A 117 12.72 15.58 -5.29
C GLY A 117 13.67 14.94 -4.27
N GLU A 118 13.12 14.00 -3.52
CA GLU A 118 13.82 13.24 -2.50
C GLU A 118 13.73 11.75 -2.80
N THR A 119 14.85 11.02 -2.72
CA THR A 119 14.85 9.55 -2.79
C THR A 119 15.27 8.96 -1.44
N ARG A 120 14.52 7.97 -0.95
CA ARG A 120 14.81 7.20 0.27
C ARG A 120 15.08 5.75 -0.11
N MET A 121 16.19 5.22 0.37
CA MET A 121 16.52 3.80 0.25
C MET A 121 15.94 3.06 1.45
N VAL A 122 15.43 1.85 1.19
CA VAL A 122 15.00 0.90 2.22
C VAL A 122 15.64 -0.45 1.91
N ALA A 123 16.21 -1.09 2.93
CA ALA A 123 16.64 -2.47 2.85
C ALA A 123 15.93 -3.27 3.95
N VAL A 124 15.34 -4.41 3.61
CA VAL A 124 14.64 -5.26 4.56
C VAL A 124 15.30 -6.63 4.59
N ASP A 125 15.71 -7.05 5.78
CA ASP A 125 16.20 -8.39 6.07
C ASP A 125 15.10 -9.18 6.80
N VAL A 126 14.45 -10.10 6.09
CA VAL A 126 13.36 -10.89 6.68
C VAL A 126 13.87 -11.99 7.61
N SER A 127 15.12 -12.42 7.48
CA SER A 127 15.70 -13.46 8.35
C SER A 127 16.18 -12.86 9.67
N ALA A 128 16.81 -11.68 9.63
CA ALA A 128 17.22 -10.92 10.82
C ALA A 128 16.06 -10.12 11.44
N ALA A 129 14.90 -10.09 10.77
CA ALA A 129 13.73 -9.29 11.13
C ALA A 129 14.05 -7.80 11.32
N GLN A 130 14.88 -7.23 10.44
CA GLN A 130 15.29 -5.83 10.47
C GLN A 130 14.86 -5.08 9.22
N MET A 131 14.48 -3.81 9.39
CA MET A 131 14.33 -2.84 8.31
C MET A 131 15.32 -1.69 8.53
N TYR A 132 16.07 -1.37 7.47
CA TYR A 132 17.05 -0.30 7.43
C TYR A 132 16.56 0.80 6.51
N ALA A 133 16.45 2.01 7.05
CA ALA A 133 16.10 3.21 6.30
C ALA A 133 16.49 4.45 7.10
N PHE A 134 16.82 5.54 6.41
CA PHE A 134 16.92 6.83 7.07
C PHE A 134 15.53 7.36 7.42
N VAL A 135 15.28 7.59 8.71
CA VAL A 135 14.05 8.21 9.26
C VAL A 135 14.33 9.51 10.01
N GLY A 136 15.52 10.08 9.84
CA GLY A 136 15.90 11.35 10.49
C GLY A 136 15.33 12.59 9.79
N GLY A 137 15.56 13.75 10.41
CA GLY A 137 15.16 15.05 9.86
C GLY A 137 16.09 15.56 8.77
N LYS A 138 15.53 16.29 7.80
CA LYS A 138 16.24 17.11 6.81
C LYS A 138 15.78 18.56 6.87
N LEU A 139 16.45 19.42 6.09
CA LEU A 139 16.13 20.85 5.94
C LEU A 139 14.79 21.13 5.21
N TRP A 140 14.10 20.11 4.70
CA TRP A 140 12.70 20.25 4.29
C TRP A 140 11.87 20.35 5.57
N GLY A 141 11.04 21.38 5.72
CA GLY A 141 10.35 21.69 6.98
C GLY A 141 9.74 20.47 7.69
N ALA A 142 9.68 20.51 9.02
CA ALA A 142 9.35 19.36 9.87
C ALA A 142 8.07 18.58 9.46
N ALA A 143 7.05 19.28 8.95
CA ALA A 143 5.80 18.66 8.47
C ALA A 143 6.01 17.77 7.23
N VAL A 144 6.81 18.21 6.25
CA VAL A 144 7.12 17.43 5.04
C VAL A 144 7.92 16.19 5.41
N GLN A 145 8.94 16.35 6.26
CA GLN A 145 9.76 15.22 6.72
C GLN A 145 8.95 14.23 7.55
N GLY A 146 8.06 14.72 8.42
CA GLY A 146 7.12 13.88 9.17
C GLY A 146 6.24 13.05 8.23
N SER A 147 5.69 13.68 7.18
CA SER A 147 4.87 12.97 6.19
C SER A 147 5.67 11.93 5.39
N VAL A 148 6.90 12.25 4.96
CA VAL A 148 7.79 11.28 4.29
C VAL A 148 8.10 10.09 5.17
N ASN A 149 8.50 10.32 6.42
CA ASN A 149 8.81 9.27 7.37
C ASN A 149 7.57 8.42 7.68
N ALA A 150 6.41 9.03 7.85
CA ALA A 150 5.15 8.32 8.07
C ALA A 150 4.79 7.44 6.86
N LYS A 151 4.95 7.95 5.63
CA LYS A 151 4.71 7.16 4.42
C LYS A 151 5.68 5.98 4.32
N LEU A 152 6.95 6.21 4.61
CA LEU A 152 7.99 5.19 4.60
C LEU A 152 7.68 4.07 5.60
N THR A 153 7.47 4.39 6.87
CA THR A 153 7.23 3.39 7.91
C THR A 153 5.89 2.69 7.76
N PHE A 154 4.89 3.38 7.19
CA PHE A 154 3.62 2.74 6.88
C PHE A 154 3.72 1.72 5.75
N CYS A 155 4.42 2.04 4.66
CA CYS A 155 4.54 1.15 3.50
C CYS A 155 5.57 0.04 3.73
N PHE A 156 6.65 0.33 4.46
CA PHE A 156 7.69 -0.62 4.87
C PHE A 156 7.66 -0.81 6.39
N PRO A 157 6.71 -1.62 6.91
CA PRO A 157 6.62 -1.91 8.34
C PRO A 157 7.81 -2.72 8.85
N GLN A 158 8.02 -2.78 10.16
CA GLN A 158 9.01 -3.71 10.71
C GLN A 158 8.64 -5.17 10.37
N PRO A 159 9.60 -6.05 10.03
CA PRO A 159 9.29 -7.45 9.70
C PRO A 159 8.53 -8.20 10.79
N ALA A 160 8.74 -7.85 12.06
CA ALA A 160 7.98 -8.40 13.17
C ALA A 160 6.47 -8.09 13.08
N GLU A 161 6.08 -6.88 12.66
CA GLU A 161 4.68 -6.50 12.45
C GLU A 161 4.06 -7.32 11.32
N VAL A 162 4.80 -7.50 10.22
CA VAL A 162 4.34 -8.29 9.08
C VAL A 162 4.19 -9.75 9.46
N TYR A 163 5.13 -10.30 10.22
CA TYR A 163 5.03 -11.66 10.71
C TYR A 163 3.75 -11.88 11.52
N GLN A 164 3.42 -10.95 12.43
CA GLN A 164 2.18 -10.99 13.19
C GLN A 164 0.94 -10.90 12.28
N GLN A 165 0.96 -10.01 11.29
CA GLN A 165 -0.12 -9.87 10.31
C GLN A 165 -0.37 -11.18 9.54
N VAL A 166 0.70 -11.82 9.05
CA VAL A 166 0.61 -13.08 8.30
C VAL A 166 0.12 -14.21 9.19
N GLN A 167 0.60 -14.32 10.44
CA GLN A 167 0.12 -15.32 11.39
C GLN A 167 -1.38 -15.16 11.68
N TRP A 168 -1.85 -13.93 11.85
CA TRP A 168 -3.26 -13.65 12.06
C TRP A 168 -4.13 -13.96 10.83
N GLN A 169 -3.65 -13.66 9.62
CA GLN A 169 -4.36 -14.01 8.38
C GLN A 169 -4.47 -15.54 8.21
N GLN A 170 -3.41 -16.27 8.57
CA GLN A 170 -3.42 -17.74 8.52
C GLN A 170 -4.40 -18.35 9.53
N SER A 171 -4.52 -17.78 10.73
CA SER A 171 -5.46 -18.29 11.74
C SER A 171 -6.92 -18.03 11.38
N GLN A 172 -7.23 -16.94 10.66
CA GLN A 172 -8.59 -16.71 10.15
C GLN A 172 -8.98 -17.63 8.99
N GLY A 173 -8.02 -18.09 8.19
CA GLY A 173 -8.26 -19.06 7.11
C GLY A 173 -8.53 -20.49 7.61
N GLN A 174 -8.23 -20.79 8.88
CA GLN A 174 -8.55 -22.06 9.51
C GLN A 174 -9.82 -21.90 10.36
N GLN A 175 -11.00 -21.92 9.71
CA GLN A 175 -12.22 -22.23 10.45
C GLN A 175 -12.05 -23.65 11.05
N PRO A 176 -12.29 -23.85 12.36
CA PRO A 176 -12.34 -25.19 12.92
C PRO A 176 -13.39 -25.99 12.14
N PRO A 177 -13.16 -27.28 11.84
CA PRO A 177 -14.25 -28.13 11.37
C PRO A 177 -15.38 -28.01 12.39
N MET A 178 -16.58 -27.66 11.92
CA MET A 178 -17.74 -27.58 12.81
C MET A 178 -17.81 -28.90 13.58
N PRO A 179 -17.95 -28.87 14.92
CA PRO A 179 -18.07 -30.11 15.69
C PRO A 179 -19.24 -30.92 15.11
N PRO A 180 -19.10 -32.26 15.00
CA PRO A 180 -20.20 -33.10 14.57
C PRO A 180 -21.40 -32.76 15.45
N GLY A 181 -22.51 -32.38 14.80
CA GLY A 181 -23.73 -32.02 15.49
C GLY A 181 -24.12 -33.12 16.48
N PRO A 182 -24.78 -32.78 17.60
CA PRO A 182 -25.18 -33.77 18.59
C PRO A 182 -25.98 -34.89 17.90
N PRO A 183 -25.81 -36.16 18.30
CA PRO A 183 -26.61 -37.25 17.74
C PRO A 183 -28.08 -36.90 17.90
N GLN A 184 -28.86 -37.02 16.81
CA GLN A 184 -30.31 -36.84 16.82
C GLN A 184 -30.93 -37.89 17.77
N GLY A 185 -30.96 -37.57 19.05
CA GLY A 185 -31.78 -38.24 20.04
C GLY A 185 -33.23 -38.07 19.64
N HIS A 186 -33.95 -39.18 19.59
CA HIS A 186 -35.35 -39.22 19.20
C HIS A 186 -36.14 -38.32 20.16
N GLN A 187 -36.66 -37.20 19.65
CA GLN A 187 -37.56 -36.35 20.43
C GLN A 187 -38.90 -37.11 20.61
N PRO A 188 -39.42 -37.23 21.84
CA PRO A 188 -40.77 -37.73 22.04
C PRO A 188 -41.78 -36.78 21.38
N PRO A 189 -42.90 -37.28 20.83
CA PRO A 189 -43.89 -36.45 20.17
C PRO A 189 -44.48 -35.43 21.15
N PRO A 190 -44.73 -34.18 20.73
CA PRO A 190 -45.32 -33.16 21.59
C PRO A 190 -46.78 -33.53 21.95
N PRO A 191 -47.25 -33.15 23.15
CA PRO A 191 -48.63 -33.38 23.56
C PRO A 191 -49.63 -32.60 22.69
N PRO A 192 -50.85 -33.11 22.47
CA PRO A 192 -51.84 -32.46 21.62
C PRO A 192 -52.25 -31.10 22.19
N GLY A 193 -52.08 -30.03 21.41
CA GLY A 193 -52.52 -28.67 21.76
C GLY A 193 -51.43 -27.66 22.07
N TRP A 194 -50.16 -28.06 22.08
CA TRP A 194 -49.05 -27.11 22.21
C TRP A 194 -48.59 -26.63 20.82
N GLN A 195 -48.94 -25.39 20.46
CA GLN A 195 -48.28 -24.64 19.38
C GLN A 195 -47.13 -23.83 20.00
N PRO A 196 -45.86 -24.08 19.62
CA PRO A 196 -44.77 -23.18 19.99
C PRO A 196 -44.95 -21.85 19.25
N GLN A 197 -45.16 -20.76 19.99
CA GLN A 197 -44.89 -19.42 19.47
C GLN A 197 -43.38 -19.28 19.29
N TYR A 198 -42.90 -19.48 18.07
CA TYR A 198 -41.57 -19.07 17.69
C TYR A 198 -41.52 -17.54 17.67
N PRO A 199 -40.53 -16.88 18.30
CA PRO A 199 -40.20 -15.52 17.94
C PRO A 199 -39.76 -15.55 16.47
N VAL A 200 -40.49 -14.84 15.62
CA VAL A 200 -40.13 -14.62 14.23
C VAL A 200 -38.81 -13.83 14.26
N GLY A 201 -37.70 -14.52 14.07
CA GLY A 201 -36.42 -13.87 13.80
C GLY A 201 -36.56 -13.01 12.53
N PRO A 202 -35.85 -11.89 12.42
CA PRO A 202 -35.93 -11.05 11.24
C PRO A 202 -35.58 -11.89 9.99
N PRO A 203 -36.30 -11.71 8.87
CA PRO A 203 -36.04 -12.47 7.66
C PRO A 203 -34.60 -12.22 7.18
N PRO A 204 -33.95 -13.21 6.54
CA PRO A 204 -32.64 -13.01 5.95
C PRO A 204 -32.73 -11.90 4.90
N ALA A 205 -31.78 -10.97 4.96
CA ALA A 205 -31.63 -9.94 3.95
C ALA A 205 -31.43 -10.61 2.59
N GLN A 206 -32.44 -10.53 1.72
CA GLN A 206 -32.30 -10.86 0.32
C GLN A 206 -31.21 -9.95 -0.26
N GLY A 207 -30.12 -10.55 -0.72
CA GLY A 207 -29.14 -9.85 -1.55
C GLY A 207 -29.85 -9.27 -2.79
N PRO A 208 -29.35 -8.15 -3.34
CA PRO A 208 -29.95 -7.56 -4.53
C PRO A 208 -29.94 -8.56 -5.69
N PRO A 209 -31.00 -8.62 -6.52
CA PRO A 209 -31.06 -9.52 -7.66
C PRO A 209 -29.94 -9.17 -8.66
N PRO A 210 -29.33 -10.17 -9.33
CA PRO A 210 -28.36 -9.90 -10.37
C PRO A 210 -29.08 -9.31 -11.58
N GLY A 211 -28.71 -8.10 -12.00
CA GLY A 211 -29.06 -7.60 -13.33
C GLY A 211 -29.66 -6.20 -13.48
N GLN A 212 -29.46 -5.25 -12.56
CA GLN A 212 -29.79 -3.85 -12.83
C GLN A 212 -28.54 -2.99 -12.93
N HIS A 213 -28.13 -2.73 -14.17
CA HIS A 213 -27.18 -1.68 -14.49
C HIS A 213 -27.76 -0.33 -14.06
N PRO A 214 -27.02 0.54 -13.34
CA PRO A 214 -27.47 1.90 -13.11
C PRO A 214 -27.50 2.66 -14.45
N PRO A 215 -28.47 3.56 -14.67
CA PRO A 215 -28.50 4.38 -15.88
C PRO A 215 -27.23 5.23 -15.97
N HIS A 216 -26.52 5.09 -17.09
CA HIS A 216 -25.46 6.00 -17.47
C HIS A 216 -26.02 7.41 -17.64
N TYR A 217 -25.74 8.29 -16.68
CA TYR A 217 -25.79 9.73 -16.92
C TYR A 217 -24.51 10.13 -17.65
N PRO A 218 -24.59 10.80 -18.81
CA PRO A 218 -23.41 11.42 -19.39
C PRO A 218 -22.87 12.51 -18.44
N PRO A 219 -21.55 12.70 -18.35
CA PRO A 219 -20.99 13.79 -17.59
C PRO A 219 -21.45 15.14 -18.17
N PRO A 220 -21.64 16.17 -17.33
CA PRO A 220 -21.94 17.52 -17.81
C PRO A 220 -20.81 18.04 -18.69
N ALA A 221 -21.16 18.68 -19.79
CA ALA A 221 -20.22 19.28 -20.73
C ALA A 221 -19.31 20.32 -20.01
N PRO A 222 -18.03 20.43 -20.39
CA PRO A 222 -17.16 21.48 -19.89
C PRO A 222 -17.76 22.86 -20.18
N GLY A 223 -17.98 23.63 -19.11
CA GLY A 223 -18.46 25.01 -19.21
C GLY A 223 -17.50 25.84 -20.06
N TYR A 224 -18.04 26.49 -21.09
CA TYR A 224 -17.35 27.53 -21.82
C TYR A 224 -17.04 28.70 -20.87
N PRO A 225 -15.83 29.28 -20.91
CA PRO A 225 -15.57 30.56 -20.27
C PRO A 225 -16.43 31.65 -20.95
N PRO A 226 -16.99 32.61 -20.19
CA PRO A 226 -17.75 33.70 -20.79
C PRO A 226 -16.82 34.56 -21.67
N HIS A 227 -17.24 34.73 -22.92
CA HIS A 227 -16.66 35.66 -23.88
C HIS A 227 -16.51 37.06 -23.27
N GLN A 228 -15.28 37.46 -22.97
CA GLN A 228 -14.95 38.87 -22.85
C GLN A 228 -14.96 39.47 -24.26
N ARG A 229 -15.94 40.34 -24.52
CA ARG A 229 -15.96 41.22 -25.69
C ARG A 229 -14.70 42.10 -25.68
N PRO A 230 -13.99 42.28 -26.80
CA PRO A 230 -13.04 43.38 -26.93
C PRO A 230 -13.83 44.69 -27.13
N PRO A 231 -13.52 45.77 -26.42
CA PRO A 231 -13.94 47.10 -26.84
C PRO A 231 -13.03 47.53 -28.01
N GLY A 232 -13.64 47.67 -29.18
CA GLY A 232 -13.10 48.48 -30.28
C GLY A 232 -13.64 49.90 -30.19
N TYR A 233 -12.81 50.84 -30.67
CA TYR A 233 -12.87 52.31 -30.69
C TYR A 233 -12.15 53.01 -29.54
#